data_AF-A0A8S0Q154-F1
#
_entry.id   AF-A0A8S0Q154-F1
#
_cell.length_a   1.000
_cell.length_b   1.000
_cell.length_c   1.000
_cell.angle_alpha   90.00
_cell.angle_beta   90.00
_cell.angle_gamma   90.00
#
_symmetry.space_group_name_H-M   'P 1'
#
loop_
_entity.id
_entity.type
_entity.pdbx_description
1 polymer ?
#
loop_
_entity_poly.entity_id
_entity_poly.type
_entity_poly.pdbx_seq_one_letter_code
_entity_poly.pdbx_strand_id
1 'polypeptide(L)'
;MTTDTSHSIMKERRLERIVVPFAVDSTQQEALLMLKKLKITEDDAKPEQLCTRREYAGWFLRTNSQLERSRKHQINSCAALSGSTVTAFDDVTAQDPDFESIQSLAEAGIIRSKLSGKSSRTSLSDLDGEGCMNFCPDRFVSRQDLISWKVNVEYEVRPGITEEVSMKNIGFLDVREISSDVLVELFLHILFEEKSILKRVFGQSKRFQLRKPCTKAQAAVALASGRSMEFIHAEISRLEAENSSRETEIEEIKSELLERCEIK
;
A
#
# COMPACT_ATOMS: atom_id res chain seq x y z
N MET A 1 -64.87 14.44 12.03
CA MET A 1 -63.67 13.74 12.53
C MET A 1 -63.29 12.69 11.49
N THR A 2 -62.35 13.03 10.62
CA THR A 2 -61.66 12.08 9.74
C THR A 2 -60.31 12.72 9.43
N THR A 3 -59.30 12.30 10.18
CA THR A 3 -57.90 12.70 10.02
C THR A 3 -57.32 11.94 8.83
N ASP A 4 -56.98 12.67 7.78
CA ASP A 4 -56.28 12.15 6.61
C ASP A 4 -54.78 12.19 6.92
N THR A 5 -54.20 11.04 7.28
CA THR A 5 -52.78 10.91 7.58
C THR A 5 -52.05 10.47 6.32
N SER A 6 -51.59 11.45 5.55
CA SER A 6 -50.62 11.28 4.47
C SER A 6 -49.27 10.83 5.03
N HIS A 7 -49.08 9.52 5.19
CA HIS A 7 -47.75 8.95 5.43
C HIS A 7 -46.93 9.02 4.15
N SER A 8 -46.16 10.10 4.04
CA SER A 8 -45.09 10.29 3.08
C SER A 8 -44.07 9.17 3.22
N ILE A 9 -44.07 8.22 2.27
CA ILE A 9 -43.02 7.23 2.10
C ILE A 9 -41.81 7.96 1.55
N MET A 10 -40.92 8.42 2.45
CA MET A 10 -39.59 8.87 2.06
C MET A 10 -38.80 7.67 1.55
N LYS A 11 -38.87 7.44 0.23
CA LYS A 11 -37.97 6.56 -0.50
C LYS A 11 -36.56 7.08 -0.26
N GLU A 12 -35.79 6.34 0.51
CA GLU A 12 -34.36 6.53 0.73
C GLU A 12 -33.66 6.53 -0.64
N ARG A 13 -33.42 7.73 -1.20
CA ARG A 13 -32.69 7.89 -2.45
C ARG A 13 -31.26 7.44 -2.17
N ARG A 14 -30.96 6.16 -2.44
CA ARG A 14 -29.59 5.69 -2.63
C ARG A 14 -29.00 6.56 -3.73
N LEU A 15 -28.18 7.54 -3.36
CA LEU A 15 -27.44 8.35 -4.30
C LEU A 15 -26.59 7.38 -5.13
N GLU A 16 -26.96 7.19 -6.40
CA GLU A 16 -26.15 6.42 -7.33
C GLU A 16 -24.76 7.06 -7.36
N ARG A 17 -23.74 6.27 -7.00
CA ARG A 17 -22.36 6.77 -7.01
C ARG A 17 -22.01 7.12 -8.45
N ILE A 18 -21.72 8.39 -8.69
CA ILE A 18 -21.20 8.85 -9.98
C ILE A 18 -19.82 8.20 -10.16
N VAL A 19 -19.73 7.24 -11.08
CA VAL A 19 -18.47 6.61 -11.46
C VAL A 19 -17.91 7.38 -12.65
N VAL A 20 -16.96 8.28 -12.39
CA VAL A 20 -16.20 8.93 -13.45
C VAL A 20 -15.03 8.01 -13.82
N PRO A 21 -14.81 7.67 -15.10
CA PRO A 21 -13.64 6.93 -15.54
C PRO A 21 -12.37 7.60 -15.04
N PHE A 22 -11.55 6.86 -14.30
CA PHE A 22 -10.30 7.36 -13.76
C PHE A 22 -9.23 7.34 -14.85
N ALA A 23 -8.77 8.51 -15.28
CA ALA A 23 -7.62 8.61 -16.18
C ALA A 23 -6.34 8.34 -15.38
N VAL A 24 -5.67 7.24 -15.71
CA VAL A 24 -4.39 6.85 -15.09
C VAL A 24 -3.28 7.69 -15.73
N ASP A 25 -2.56 8.47 -14.94
CA ASP A 25 -1.44 9.29 -15.42
C ASP A 25 -0.20 8.44 -15.78
N SER A 26 0.79 9.05 -16.45
CA SER A 26 1.99 8.36 -16.89
C SER A 26 2.84 7.82 -15.74
N THR A 27 2.90 8.52 -14.61
CA THR A 27 3.67 8.09 -13.43
C THR A 27 3.06 6.83 -12.83
N GLN A 28 1.73 6.78 -12.78
CA GLN A 28 0.97 5.62 -12.33
C GLN A 28 1.13 4.40 -13.25
N GLN A 29 1.10 4.62 -14.56
CA GLN A 29 1.33 3.56 -15.54
C GLN A 29 2.76 3.01 -15.41
N GLU A 30 3.75 3.89 -15.37
CA GLU A 30 5.15 3.52 -15.23
C GLU A 30 5.42 2.75 -13.94
N ALA A 31 4.90 3.22 -12.80
CA ALA A 31 5.07 2.54 -11.52
C ALA A 31 4.51 1.11 -11.56
N LEU A 32 3.30 0.93 -12.08
CA LEU A 32 2.70 -0.41 -12.18
C LEU A 32 3.50 -1.31 -13.15
N LEU A 33 3.97 -0.76 -14.28
CA LEU A 33 4.80 -1.50 -15.23
C LEU A 33 6.14 -1.95 -14.62
N MET A 34 6.80 -1.09 -13.85
CA MET A 34 8.04 -1.46 -13.14
C MET A 34 7.78 -2.61 -12.16
N LEU A 35 6.71 -2.53 -11.36
CA LEU A 35 6.39 -3.60 -10.42
C LEU A 35 6.01 -4.91 -11.13
N LYS A 36 5.36 -4.85 -12.30
CA LYS A 36 5.12 -6.04 -13.14
C LYS A 36 6.41 -6.65 -13.67
N LYS A 37 7.33 -5.83 -14.20
CA LYS A 37 8.66 -6.27 -14.67
C LYS A 37 9.42 -7.00 -13.54
N LEU A 38 9.30 -6.52 -12.31
CA LEU A 38 9.91 -7.11 -11.11
C LEU A 38 9.11 -8.29 -10.52
N LYS A 39 8.00 -8.71 -11.16
CA LYS A 39 7.10 -9.78 -10.64
C LYS A 39 6.56 -9.48 -9.24
N ILE A 40 6.46 -8.19 -8.89
CA ILE A 40 5.90 -7.73 -7.62
C ILE A 40 4.38 -7.79 -7.63
N THR A 41 3.76 -7.43 -8.75
CA THR A 41 2.31 -7.51 -8.96
C THR A 41 1.98 -8.56 -10.01
N GLU A 42 0.70 -8.92 -10.10
CA GLU A 42 0.19 -9.82 -11.13
C GLU A 42 0.28 -9.17 -12.53
N ASP A 43 0.57 -9.98 -13.55
CA ASP A 43 0.75 -9.49 -14.93
C ASP A 43 -0.55 -8.88 -15.49
N ASP A 44 -1.71 -9.37 -15.04
CA ASP A 44 -3.05 -8.91 -15.45
C ASP A 44 -3.61 -7.77 -14.60
N ALA A 45 -2.88 -7.30 -13.58
CA ALA A 45 -3.31 -6.19 -12.72
C ALA A 45 -3.62 -4.93 -13.53
N LYS A 46 -4.84 -4.40 -13.40
CA LYS A 46 -5.28 -3.20 -14.14
C LYS A 46 -5.14 -1.95 -13.28
N PRO A 47 -4.56 -0.85 -13.80
CA PRO A 47 -4.24 0.33 -13.00
C PRO A 47 -5.47 1.02 -12.39
N GLU A 48 -6.60 1.03 -13.09
CA GLU A 48 -7.86 1.68 -12.69
C GLU A 48 -8.67 0.89 -11.65
N GLN A 49 -8.37 -0.40 -11.46
CA GLN A 49 -9.06 -1.21 -10.47
C GLN A 49 -8.70 -0.77 -9.05
N LEU A 50 -9.64 -0.92 -8.12
CA LEU A 50 -9.38 -0.69 -6.71
C LEU A 50 -8.50 -1.82 -6.15
N CYS A 51 -7.56 -1.45 -5.29
CA CYS A 51 -6.65 -2.38 -4.64
C CYS A 51 -7.23 -2.84 -3.30
N THR A 52 -7.29 -4.14 -3.05
CA THR A 52 -7.67 -4.71 -1.76
C THR A 52 -6.53 -4.61 -0.75
N ARG A 53 -6.85 -4.70 0.54
CA ARG A 53 -5.86 -4.68 1.61
C ARG A 53 -4.89 -5.85 1.53
N ARG A 54 -5.37 -7.04 1.14
CA ARG A 54 -4.50 -8.21 0.95
C ARG A 54 -3.55 -8.08 -0.24
N GLU A 55 -4.04 -7.60 -1.39
CA GLU A 55 -3.19 -7.36 -2.56
C GLU A 55 -2.09 -6.36 -2.20
N TYR A 56 -2.46 -5.27 -1.54
CA TYR A 56 -1.48 -4.29 -1.11
C TYR A 56 -0.48 -4.86 -0.10
N ALA A 57 -0.92 -5.64 0.89
CA ALA A 57 -0.03 -6.29 1.85
C ALA A 57 0.97 -7.24 1.17
N GLY A 58 0.50 -8.06 0.23
CA GLY A 58 1.34 -8.97 -0.55
C GLY A 58 2.37 -8.24 -1.39
N TRP A 59 1.94 -7.22 -2.14
CA TRP A 59 2.84 -6.40 -2.95
C TRP A 59 3.86 -5.65 -2.09
N PHE A 60 3.45 -5.16 -0.91
CA PHE A 60 4.32 -4.47 0.02
C PHE A 60 5.43 -5.38 0.50
N LEU A 61 5.08 -6.53 1.11
CA LEU A 61 6.07 -7.46 1.64
C LEU A 61 7.04 -7.91 0.53
N ARG A 62 6.51 -8.27 -0.65
CA ARG A 62 7.31 -8.72 -1.79
C ARG A 62 8.28 -7.63 -2.29
N THR A 63 7.82 -6.38 -2.39
CA THR A 63 8.68 -5.23 -2.73
C THR A 63 9.81 -5.09 -1.72
N ASN A 64 9.49 -5.13 -0.42
CA ASN A 64 10.49 -4.97 0.64
C ASN A 64 11.48 -6.14 0.65
N SER A 65 11.01 -7.39 0.58
CA SER A 65 11.87 -8.58 0.66
C SER A 65 12.81 -8.70 -0.53
N GLN A 66 12.39 -8.27 -1.72
CA GLN A 66 13.19 -8.38 -2.94
C GLN A 66 14.17 -7.21 -3.12
N LEU A 67 13.82 -6.01 -2.64
CA LEU A 67 14.54 -4.79 -3.01
C LEU A 67 15.17 -4.03 -1.85
N GLU A 68 14.68 -4.19 -0.61
CA GLU A 68 15.25 -3.48 0.53
C GLU A 68 16.63 -4.03 0.89
N ARG A 69 17.64 -3.17 0.82
CA ARG A 69 19.05 -3.52 1.10
C ARG A 69 19.48 -3.16 2.52
N SER A 70 18.70 -2.32 3.21
CA SER A 70 18.97 -1.92 4.59
C SER A 70 18.31 -2.88 5.57
N ARG A 71 19.12 -3.57 6.39
CA ARG A 71 18.63 -4.44 7.48
C ARG A 71 17.71 -3.73 8.46
N LYS A 72 17.85 -2.40 8.59
CA LYS A 72 17.03 -1.57 9.48
C LYS A 72 15.58 -1.46 9.02
N HIS A 73 15.34 -1.51 7.71
CA HIS A 73 14.03 -1.33 7.09
C HIS A 73 13.48 -2.63 6.46
N GLN A 74 14.24 -3.71 6.59
CA GLN A 74 13.85 -5.03 6.10
C GLN A 74 12.76 -5.62 7.00
N ILE A 75 11.67 -6.04 6.37
CA ILE A 75 10.56 -6.73 7.01
C ILE A 75 10.88 -8.22 7.00
N ASN A 76 10.93 -8.82 8.17
CA ASN A 76 11.15 -10.26 8.28
C ASN A 76 9.84 -10.98 8.00
N SER A 77 9.88 -11.97 7.11
CA SER A 77 8.76 -12.88 6.92
C SER A 77 8.57 -13.72 8.19
N CYS A 78 7.33 -13.88 8.64
CA CYS A 78 7.00 -14.76 9.75
C CYS A 78 7.39 -16.22 9.47
N ALA A 79 7.40 -16.66 8.20
CA ALA A 79 7.83 -18.00 7.81
C ALA A 79 9.33 -18.22 8.06
N ALA A 80 10.15 -17.17 7.95
CA ALA A 80 11.59 -17.26 8.20
C ALA A 80 11.95 -17.39 9.68
N LEU A 81 11.01 -17.13 10.60
CA LEU A 81 11.23 -17.09 12.06
C LEU A 81 10.68 -18.31 12.82
N SER A 82 10.58 -19.47 12.15
CA SER A 82 9.89 -20.69 12.64
C SER A 82 8.37 -20.62 12.62
N GLY A 83 7.80 -19.69 11.85
CA GLY A 83 6.36 -19.45 11.78
C GLY A 83 5.84 -18.59 12.93
N SER A 84 4.56 -18.21 12.84
CA SER A 84 3.90 -17.44 13.89
C SER A 84 3.16 -18.35 14.87
N THR A 85 3.25 -18.06 16.16
CA THR A 85 2.54 -18.78 17.22
C THR A 85 1.14 -18.23 17.48
N VAL A 86 0.88 -16.98 17.07
CA VAL A 86 -0.38 -16.26 17.33
C VAL A 86 -0.80 -15.47 16.10
N THR A 87 -2.06 -15.66 15.65
CA THR A 87 -2.59 -14.86 14.54
C THR A 87 -2.78 -13.40 14.95
N ALA A 88 -2.34 -12.48 14.10
CA ALA A 88 -2.43 -11.05 14.34
C ALA A 88 -3.88 -10.53 14.33
N PHE A 89 -4.77 -11.20 13.58
CA PHE A 89 -6.16 -10.82 13.37
C PHE A 89 -7.10 -12.00 13.63
N ASP A 90 -8.39 -11.71 13.85
CA ASP A 90 -9.41 -12.73 14.12
C ASP A 90 -10.01 -13.33 12.85
N ASP A 91 -10.04 -12.56 11.76
CA ASP A 91 -10.58 -12.95 10.45
C ASP A 91 -9.52 -13.47 9.46
N VAL A 92 -8.25 -13.56 9.87
CA VAL A 92 -7.15 -14.09 9.07
C VAL A 92 -6.51 -15.27 9.80
N THR A 93 -6.64 -16.46 9.21
CA THR A 93 -6.11 -17.72 9.77
C THR A 93 -4.85 -18.16 9.03
N ALA A 94 -4.11 -19.12 9.56
CA ALA A 94 -2.93 -19.69 8.92
C ALA A 94 -3.21 -20.38 7.57
N GLN A 95 -4.48 -20.65 7.24
CA GLN A 95 -4.91 -21.20 5.95
C GLN A 95 -5.19 -20.12 4.90
N ASP A 96 -5.20 -18.84 5.27
CA ASP A 96 -5.36 -17.75 4.31
C ASP A 96 -4.15 -17.70 3.36
N PRO A 97 -4.35 -17.61 2.03
CA PRO A 97 -3.26 -17.62 1.07
C PRO A 97 -2.28 -16.44 1.24
N ASP A 98 -2.73 -15.31 1.78
CA ASP A 98 -1.87 -14.16 2.07
C ASP A 98 -1.56 -14.01 3.56
N PHE A 99 -1.77 -15.08 4.35
CA PHE A 99 -1.47 -15.10 5.78
C PHE A 99 -0.05 -14.59 6.06
N GLU A 100 0.95 -15.12 5.35
CA GLU A 100 2.35 -14.72 5.55
C GLU A 100 2.56 -13.22 5.37
N SER A 101 1.99 -12.64 4.31
CA SER A 101 2.13 -11.21 4.03
C SER A 101 1.48 -10.36 5.09
N ILE A 102 0.23 -10.68 5.46
CA ILE A 102 -0.55 -9.94 6.44
C ILE A 102 0.08 -10.05 7.83
N GLN A 103 0.46 -11.26 8.23
CA GLN A 103 1.06 -11.55 9.53
C GLN A 103 2.42 -10.86 9.67
N SER A 104 3.28 -10.92 8.65
CA SER A 104 4.62 -10.31 8.70
C SER A 104 4.55 -8.79 8.88
N LEU A 105 3.61 -8.12 8.19
CA LEU A 105 3.41 -6.68 8.35
C LEU A 105 2.88 -6.32 9.75
N ALA A 106 2.04 -7.18 10.34
CA ALA A 106 1.55 -6.99 11.71
C ALA A 106 2.65 -7.22 12.76
N GLU A 107 3.49 -8.25 12.59
CA GLU A 107 4.63 -8.53 13.47
C GLU A 107 5.71 -7.45 13.39
N ALA A 108 5.89 -6.84 12.22
CA ALA A 108 6.75 -5.67 12.03
C ALA A 108 6.15 -4.37 12.65
N GLY A 109 4.93 -4.42 13.19
CA GLY A 109 4.27 -3.26 13.79
C GLY A 109 3.74 -2.23 12.78
N ILE A 110 3.78 -2.54 11.47
CA ILE A 110 3.31 -1.65 10.41
C ILE A 110 1.78 -1.56 10.41
N ILE A 111 1.12 -2.68 10.72
CA ILE A 111 -0.33 -2.78 10.79
C ILE A 111 -0.73 -3.06 12.22
N ARG A 112 -1.57 -2.18 12.77
CA ARG A 112 -2.12 -2.35 14.12
C ARG A 112 -2.89 -3.67 14.22
N SER A 113 -2.57 -4.47 15.21
CA SER A 113 -3.08 -5.82 15.39
C SER A 113 -3.17 -6.21 16.87
N LYS A 114 -3.63 -7.44 17.17
CA LYS A 114 -3.63 -8.00 18.53
C LYS A 114 -2.22 -8.08 19.14
N LEU A 115 -1.18 -8.10 18.30
CA LEU A 115 0.22 -8.19 18.72
C LEU A 115 0.78 -6.85 19.24
N SER A 116 0.11 -5.74 18.96
CA SER A 116 0.57 -4.38 19.26
C SER A 116 0.59 -4.00 20.77
N GLY A 117 0.21 -4.93 21.66
CA GLY A 117 0.23 -4.74 23.10
C GLY A 117 -0.96 -3.94 23.65
N LYS A 118 -1.35 -4.20 24.90
CA LYS A 118 -2.54 -3.59 25.55
C LYS A 118 -2.45 -2.08 25.79
N SER A 119 -1.25 -1.48 25.69
CA SER A 119 -1.01 -0.05 25.97
C SER A 119 -1.45 0.91 24.86
N SER A 120 -1.82 0.40 23.68
CA SER A 120 -2.36 1.21 22.56
C SER A 120 -3.88 1.43 22.65
N ARG A 121 -4.56 0.87 23.68
CA ARG A 121 -6.01 0.97 23.94
C ARG A 121 -6.45 2.34 24.46
N THR A 122 -6.16 3.41 23.72
CA THR A 122 -6.50 4.79 24.12
C THR A 122 -7.52 5.46 23.19
N SER A 123 -8.28 4.70 22.41
CA SER A 123 -9.35 5.24 21.57
C SER A 123 -10.72 4.85 22.14
N LEU A 124 -11.65 5.80 22.15
CA LEU A 124 -12.89 5.83 22.95
C LEU A 124 -13.98 4.80 22.53
N SER A 125 -13.60 3.61 22.08
CA SER A 125 -14.51 2.47 21.85
C SER A 125 -14.36 1.35 22.89
N ASP A 126 -13.47 1.52 23.87
CA ASP A 126 -13.11 0.48 24.86
C ASP A 126 -14.10 0.33 26.05
N LEU A 127 -15.37 0.75 25.91
CA LEU A 127 -16.41 0.46 26.91
C LEU A 127 -17.33 -0.72 26.57
N ASP A 128 -17.18 -1.35 25.40
CA ASP A 128 -17.94 -2.56 25.04
C ASP A 128 -17.01 -3.65 24.51
N GLY A 129 -16.60 -4.57 25.40
CA GLY A 129 -16.04 -5.86 25.04
C GLY A 129 -14.60 -5.87 24.52
N GLU A 130 -13.98 -7.04 24.62
CA GLU A 130 -12.74 -7.39 23.92
C GLU A 130 -12.99 -7.30 22.41
N GLY A 131 -12.78 -6.12 21.84
CA GLY A 131 -13.13 -5.83 20.45
C GLY A 131 -12.40 -6.75 19.48
N CYS A 132 -13.16 -7.37 18.58
CA CYS A 132 -12.64 -8.19 17.49
C CYS A 132 -11.68 -7.38 16.62
N MET A 133 -10.45 -7.86 16.47
CA MET A 133 -9.38 -7.23 15.69
C MET A 133 -9.31 -7.87 14.31
N ASN A 134 -10.05 -7.30 13.37
CA ASN A 134 -10.14 -7.78 11.99
C ASN A 134 -9.23 -7.00 11.02
N PHE A 135 -8.62 -7.72 10.09
CA PHE A 135 -7.86 -7.15 8.99
C PHE A 135 -8.76 -6.72 7.82
N CYS A 136 -9.87 -7.44 7.59
CA CYS A 136 -10.78 -7.30 6.46
C CYS A 136 -10.04 -7.39 5.10
N PRO A 137 -9.50 -8.57 4.72
CA PRO A 137 -8.60 -8.70 3.56
C PRO A 137 -9.21 -8.20 2.24
N ASP A 138 -10.48 -8.49 2.00
CA ASP A 138 -11.19 -8.14 0.75
C ASP A 138 -11.66 -6.69 0.69
N ARG A 139 -11.50 -5.93 1.78
CA ARG A 139 -11.80 -4.49 1.78
C ARG A 139 -10.75 -3.74 0.96
N PHE A 140 -11.18 -2.72 0.22
CA PHE A 140 -10.25 -1.84 -0.47
C PHE A 140 -9.33 -1.09 0.50
N VAL A 141 -8.06 -1.00 0.15
CA VAL A 141 -7.07 -0.22 0.91
C VAL A 141 -7.46 1.25 0.89
N SER A 142 -7.49 1.86 2.07
CA SER A 142 -7.83 3.27 2.22
C SER A 142 -6.60 4.15 1.97
N ARG A 143 -6.81 5.45 1.66
CA ARG A 143 -5.71 6.42 1.54
C ARG A 143 -4.86 6.50 2.79
N GLN A 144 -5.50 6.40 3.95
CA GLN A 144 -4.80 6.33 5.23
C GLN A 144 -3.89 5.10 5.27
N ASP A 145 -4.47 3.88 5.16
CA ASP A 145 -3.70 2.64 5.26
C ASP A 145 -2.52 2.61 4.27
N LEU A 146 -2.77 3.01 3.03
CA LEU A 146 -1.76 3.06 1.97
C LEU A 146 -0.54 3.90 2.39
N ILE A 147 -0.80 5.08 2.94
CA ILE A 147 0.26 6.02 3.32
C ILE A 147 0.89 5.63 4.65
N SER A 148 0.08 5.35 5.67
CA SER A 148 0.54 4.96 7.01
C SER A 148 1.48 3.76 6.95
N TRP A 149 1.13 2.71 6.21
CA TRP A 149 1.98 1.52 6.13
C TRP A 149 3.33 1.84 5.49
N LYS A 150 3.34 2.67 4.44
CA LYS A 150 4.59 3.07 3.79
C LYS A 150 5.42 3.96 4.69
N VAL A 151 4.82 4.92 5.39
CA VAL A 151 5.48 5.83 6.34
C VAL A 151 6.18 5.08 7.46
N ASN A 152 5.54 4.06 8.04
CA ASN A 152 6.11 3.28 9.15
C ASN A 152 7.41 2.55 8.77
N VAL A 153 7.58 2.23 7.48
CA VAL A 153 8.83 1.66 6.97
C VAL A 153 9.78 2.75 6.49
N GLU A 154 9.26 3.79 5.84
CA GLU A 154 10.03 4.84 5.18
C GLU A 154 10.68 5.83 6.16
N TYR A 155 10.03 6.15 7.27
CA TYR A 155 10.49 7.22 8.15
C TYR A 155 10.61 6.74 9.59
N GLU A 156 11.75 7.03 10.21
CA GLU A 156 11.91 6.86 11.64
C GLU A 156 11.27 8.04 12.36
N VAL A 157 10.22 7.76 13.13
CA VAL A 157 9.61 8.74 14.02
C VAL A 157 10.59 9.00 15.17
N ARG A 158 11.28 10.15 15.14
CA ARG A 158 12.16 10.57 16.24
C ARG A 158 11.31 10.98 17.45
N PRO A 159 11.72 10.65 18.69
CA PRO A 159 11.09 11.20 19.89
C PRO A 159 11.05 12.73 19.85
N GLY A 160 9.90 13.33 20.18
CA GLY A 160 9.66 14.78 20.15
C GLY A 160 8.94 15.31 18.91
N ILE A 161 8.87 14.54 17.81
CA ILE A 161 8.18 15.03 16.59
C ILE A 161 6.68 15.25 16.81
N THR A 162 6.06 14.48 17.70
CA THR A 162 4.65 14.63 18.09
C THR A 162 4.36 16.00 18.71
N GLU A 163 5.35 16.60 19.38
CA GLU A 163 5.21 17.91 20.05
C GLU A 163 5.30 19.07 19.06
N GLU A 164 5.95 18.86 17.91
CA GLU A 164 6.07 19.83 16.80
C GLU A 164 4.85 19.82 15.86
N VAL A 165 4.05 18.75 15.91
CA VAL A 165 2.91 18.55 15.01
C VAL A 165 1.73 19.42 15.46
N SER A 166 1.46 20.47 14.71
CA SER A 166 0.26 21.29 14.86
C SER A 166 -0.67 21.13 13.66
N MET A 167 -1.99 21.04 13.90
CA MET A 167 -2.99 21.07 12.82
C MET A 167 -2.84 22.28 11.90
N LYS A 168 -2.33 23.41 12.41
CA LYS A 168 -2.09 24.63 11.62
C LYS A 168 -1.00 24.43 10.56
N ASN A 169 -0.09 23.49 10.77
CA ASN A 169 0.99 23.18 9.85
C ASN A 169 0.54 22.25 8.72
N ILE A 170 -0.64 21.61 8.86
CA ILE A 170 -1.16 20.60 7.92
C ILE A 170 -2.24 21.24 7.03
N GLY A 171 -1.93 21.42 5.75
CA GLY A 171 -2.75 22.17 4.79
C GLY A 171 -3.98 21.46 4.20
N PHE A 172 -4.55 20.46 4.90
CA PHE A 172 -5.74 19.74 4.47
C PHE A 172 -7.04 20.38 4.99
N LEU A 173 -8.04 20.48 4.13
CA LEU A 173 -9.35 21.06 4.48
C LEU A 173 -10.16 20.15 5.42
N ASP A 174 -9.91 18.85 5.38
CA ASP A 174 -10.53 17.81 6.22
C ASP A 174 -9.64 17.40 7.41
N VAL A 175 -8.66 18.23 7.80
CA VAL A 175 -7.72 17.95 8.90
C VAL A 175 -8.40 17.64 10.24
N ARG A 176 -9.61 18.17 10.46
CA ARG A 176 -10.40 17.94 11.69
C ARG A 176 -10.93 16.51 11.81
N GLU A 177 -11.02 15.78 10.70
CA GLU A 177 -11.46 14.38 10.67
C GLU A 177 -10.28 13.40 10.85
N ILE A 178 -9.05 13.92 10.93
CA ILE A 178 -7.82 13.15 11.02
C ILE A 178 -7.43 12.94 12.48
N SER A 179 -7.18 11.69 12.86
CA SER A 179 -6.72 11.32 14.20
C SER A 179 -5.26 11.72 14.43
N SER A 180 -4.85 11.89 15.69
CA SER A 180 -3.53 12.46 16.01
C SER A 180 -2.35 11.61 15.53
N ASP A 181 -2.50 10.29 15.56
CA ASP A 181 -1.54 9.32 15.00
C ASP A 181 -1.29 9.59 13.51
N VAL A 182 -2.35 9.77 12.74
CA VAL A 182 -2.24 10.05 11.30
C VAL A 182 -1.72 11.46 11.05
N LEU A 183 -2.01 12.44 11.92
CA LEU A 183 -1.46 13.79 11.79
C LEU A 183 0.08 13.80 11.87
N VAL A 184 0.67 12.97 12.74
CA VAL A 184 2.14 12.83 12.83
C VAL A 184 2.70 12.25 11.53
N GLU A 185 2.07 11.22 10.99
CA GLU A 185 2.47 10.59 9.71
C GLU A 185 2.36 11.58 8.53
N LEU A 186 1.29 12.37 8.49
CA LEU A 186 1.11 13.41 7.46
C LEU A 186 2.10 14.56 7.61
N PHE A 187 2.50 14.89 8.84
CA PHE A 187 3.49 15.93 9.09
C PHE A 187 4.87 15.53 8.58
N LEU A 188 5.26 14.25 8.71
CA LEU A 188 6.50 13.74 8.10
C LEU A 188 6.53 14.03 6.60
N HIS A 189 5.42 13.84 5.90
CA HIS A 189 5.31 14.16 4.47
C HIS A 189 5.43 15.64 4.14
N ILE A 190 5.21 16.54 5.09
CA ILE A 190 5.46 17.97 4.92
C ILE A 190 6.97 18.23 5.04
N LEU A 191 7.63 17.63 6.04
CA LEU A 191 9.08 17.77 6.24
C LEU A 191 9.89 17.24 5.06
N PHE A 192 9.42 16.18 4.41
CA PHE A 192 10.11 15.55 3.27
C PHE A 192 9.73 16.15 1.91
N GLU A 193 8.95 17.24 1.85
CA GLU A 193 8.54 18.01 0.66
C GLU A 193 8.49 17.24 -0.68
N GLU A 194 9.57 17.25 -1.47
CA GLU A 194 9.67 16.61 -2.80
C GLU A 194 9.73 15.07 -2.73
N LYS A 195 10.23 14.52 -1.63
CA LYS A 195 10.27 13.08 -1.34
C LYS A 195 8.99 12.58 -0.67
N SER A 196 7.95 13.40 -0.63
CA SER A 196 6.65 13.06 -0.06
C SER A 196 5.92 12.02 -0.89
N ILE A 197 5.80 10.80 -0.37
CA ILE A 197 5.02 9.72 -1.00
C ILE A 197 3.57 10.15 -1.20
N LEU A 198 2.98 10.86 -0.22
CA LEU A 198 1.61 11.37 -0.33
C LEU A 198 1.40 12.25 -1.56
N LYS A 199 2.30 13.22 -1.79
CA LYS A 199 2.21 14.12 -2.96
C LYS A 199 2.45 13.37 -4.26
N ARG A 200 3.33 12.36 -4.27
CA ARG A 200 3.57 11.53 -5.47
C ARG A 200 2.34 10.70 -5.83
N VAL A 201 1.62 10.15 -4.85
CA VAL A 201 0.46 9.29 -5.09
C VAL A 201 -0.80 10.09 -5.44
N PHE A 202 -1.05 11.19 -4.73
CA PHE A 202 -2.33 11.92 -4.82
C PHE A 202 -2.22 13.32 -5.46
N GLY A 203 -1.02 13.75 -5.84
CA GLY A 203 -0.78 15.08 -6.36
C GLY A 203 -1.12 16.19 -5.37
N GLN A 204 -1.43 17.38 -5.89
CA GLN A 204 -1.80 18.56 -5.10
C GLN A 204 -3.25 18.49 -4.61
N SER A 205 -3.54 17.55 -3.71
CA SER A 205 -4.87 17.46 -3.08
C SER A 205 -4.98 18.36 -1.84
N LYS A 206 -6.05 19.15 -1.76
CA LYS A 206 -6.41 19.94 -0.56
C LYS A 206 -7.33 19.20 0.42
N ARG A 207 -7.86 18.03 0.04
CA ARG A 207 -8.60 17.12 0.93
C ARG A 207 -7.95 15.76 0.93
N PHE A 208 -7.64 15.20 2.09
CA PHE A 208 -6.98 13.90 2.15
C PHE A 208 -7.97 12.76 1.89
N GLN A 209 -9.18 12.83 2.46
CA GLN A 209 -10.23 11.81 2.34
C GLN A 209 -9.75 10.43 2.81
N LEU A 210 -9.35 10.33 4.09
CA LEU A 210 -8.72 9.15 4.73
C LEU A 210 -9.31 7.79 4.31
N ARG A 211 -10.66 7.70 4.29
CA ARG A 211 -11.42 6.47 4.04
C ARG A 211 -11.64 6.17 2.56
N LYS A 212 -11.21 7.04 1.64
CA LYS A 212 -11.37 6.83 0.21
C LYS A 212 -10.52 5.63 -0.24
N PRO A 213 -11.06 4.72 -1.05
CA PRO A 213 -10.30 3.59 -1.55
C PRO A 213 -9.26 4.05 -2.59
N CYS A 214 -8.16 3.32 -2.68
CA CYS A 214 -7.09 3.58 -3.63
C CYS A 214 -7.11 2.61 -4.81
N THR A 215 -6.64 3.08 -5.96
CA THR A 215 -6.45 2.23 -7.15
C THR A 215 -5.15 1.43 -7.07
N LYS A 216 -5.05 0.36 -7.87
CA LYS A 216 -3.81 -0.43 -8.04
C LYS A 216 -2.67 0.43 -8.55
N ALA A 217 -2.94 1.38 -9.46
CA ALA A 217 -1.99 2.39 -9.88
C ALA A 217 -1.45 3.25 -8.72
N GLN A 218 -2.33 3.76 -7.86
CA GLN A 218 -1.92 4.55 -6.68
C GLN A 218 -1.10 3.71 -5.69
N ALA A 219 -1.49 2.45 -5.49
CA ALA A 219 -0.73 1.52 -4.67
C ALA A 219 0.67 1.26 -5.25
N ALA A 220 0.78 1.09 -6.57
CA ALA A 220 2.06 0.92 -7.25
C ALA A 220 2.96 2.15 -7.10
N VAL A 221 2.43 3.37 -7.28
CA VAL A 221 3.19 4.60 -7.05
C VAL A 221 3.68 4.69 -5.60
N ALA A 222 2.85 4.31 -4.63
CA ALA A 222 3.25 4.33 -3.22
C ALA A 222 4.43 3.40 -2.96
N LEU A 223 4.39 2.18 -3.48
CA LEU A 223 5.47 1.19 -3.33
C LEU A 223 6.74 1.59 -4.09
N ALA A 224 6.59 2.17 -5.28
CA ALA A 224 7.70 2.62 -6.11
C ALA A 224 8.33 3.96 -5.65
N SER A 225 7.79 4.58 -4.60
CA SER A 225 8.26 5.86 -4.07
C SER A 225 9.10 5.69 -2.78
N GLY A 226 9.79 6.77 -2.39
CA GLY A 226 10.70 6.77 -1.25
C GLY A 226 12.00 6.04 -1.58
N ARG A 227 12.62 5.41 -0.58
CA ARG A 227 13.88 4.65 -0.72
C ARG A 227 13.80 3.54 -1.76
N SER A 228 12.64 2.89 -1.86
CA SER A 228 12.42 1.79 -2.79
C SER A 228 12.64 2.20 -4.26
N MET A 229 12.48 3.49 -4.58
CA MET A 229 12.67 4.03 -5.93
C MET A 229 14.06 3.73 -6.49
N GLU A 230 15.12 4.04 -5.76
CA GLU A 230 16.50 3.84 -6.21
C GLU A 230 16.80 2.36 -6.44
N PHE A 231 16.30 1.49 -5.56
CA PHE A 231 16.48 0.04 -5.67
C PHE A 231 15.69 -0.55 -6.84
N ILE A 232 14.46 -0.09 -7.08
CA ILE A 232 13.64 -0.48 -8.23
C ILE A 232 14.36 -0.11 -9.53
N HIS A 233 14.81 1.14 -9.68
CA HIS A 233 15.49 1.57 -10.90
C HIS A 233 16.77 0.78 -11.13
N ALA A 234 17.59 0.57 -10.10
CA ALA A 234 18.81 -0.22 -10.21
C ALA A 234 18.52 -1.68 -10.64
N GLU A 235 17.46 -2.28 -10.08
CA GLU A 235 17.09 -3.66 -10.41
C GLU A 235 16.51 -3.79 -11.83
N ILE A 236 15.69 -2.83 -12.26
CA ILE A 236 15.19 -2.77 -13.64
C ILE A 236 16.36 -2.64 -14.62
N SER A 237 17.31 -1.72 -14.39
CA SER A 237 18.47 -1.57 -15.27
C SER A 237 19.34 -2.83 -15.32
N ARG A 238 19.48 -3.54 -14.18
CA ARG A 238 20.18 -4.83 -14.12
C ARG A 238 19.50 -5.88 -15.00
N LEU A 239 18.17 -6.01 -14.89
CA LEU A 239 17.38 -6.95 -15.69
C LEU A 239 17.40 -6.60 -17.19
N GLU A 240 17.38 -5.32 -17.54
CA GLU A 240 17.45 -4.88 -18.93
C GLU A 240 18.81 -5.16 -19.56
N ALA A 241 19.90 -4.98 -18.81
CA ALA A 241 21.24 -5.36 -19.25
C ALA A 241 21.39 -6.88 -19.42
N GLU A 242 20.87 -7.67 -18.47
CA GLU A 242 20.87 -9.14 -18.55
C GLU A 242 20.05 -9.63 -19.75
N ASN A 243 18.86 -9.06 -19.99
CA ASN A 243 18.03 -9.43 -21.13
C ASN A 243 18.70 -9.06 -22.47
N SER A 244 19.34 -7.89 -22.55
CA SER A 244 20.08 -7.46 -23.75
C SER A 244 21.25 -8.41 -24.05
N SER A 245 22.00 -8.83 -23.04
CA SER A 245 23.10 -9.82 -23.18
C SER A 245 22.58 -11.16 -23.69
N ARG A 246 21.45 -11.64 -23.15
CA ARG A 246 20.83 -12.90 -23.59
C ARG A 246 20.32 -12.82 -25.04
N GLU A 247 19.76 -11.69 -25.44
CA GLU A 247 19.32 -11.47 -26.83
C GLU A 247 20.52 -11.48 -27.80
N THR A 248 21.65 -10.85 -27.42
CA THR A 248 22.87 -10.89 -28.25
C THR A 248 23.44 -12.30 -28.37
N GLU A 249 23.50 -13.07 -27.27
CA GLU A 249 23.96 -14.47 -27.29
C GLU A 249 23.07 -15.35 -28.18
N ILE A 250 21.75 -15.17 -28.12
CA ILE A 250 20.80 -15.92 -28.95
C ILE A 250 21.02 -15.60 -30.44
N GLU A 251 21.21 -14.33 -30.81
CA GLU A 251 21.44 -13.97 -32.22
C GLU A 251 22.83 -14.42 -32.72
N GLU A 252 23.85 -14.46 -31.86
CA GLU A 252 25.15 -15.06 -32.19
C GLU A 252 25.02 -16.57 -32.45
N ILE A 253 24.38 -17.31 -31.53
CA ILE A 253 24.14 -18.76 -31.69
C ILE A 253 23.34 -19.04 -32.97
N LYS A 254 22.29 -18.25 -33.23
CA LYS A 254 21.46 -18.39 -34.43
C LYS A 254 22.26 -18.12 -35.71
N SER A 255 23.15 -17.14 -35.69
CA SER A 255 24.04 -16.83 -36.81
C SER A 255 25.03 -17.98 -37.07
N GLU A 256 25.64 -18.54 -36.03
CA GLU A 256 26.52 -19.71 -36.17
C GLU A 256 25.80 -20.94 -36.72
N LEU A 257 24.57 -21.20 -36.28
CA LEU A 257 23.78 -22.34 -36.77
C LEU A 257 23.34 -22.16 -38.23
N LEU A 258 23.05 -20.92 -38.65
CA LEU A 258 22.80 -20.55 -40.05
C LEU A 258 24.05 -20.78 -40.90
N GLU A 259 25.23 -20.36 -40.44
CA GLU A 259 26.50 -20.58 -41.13
C GLU A 259 26.81 -22.07 -41.29
N ARG A 260 26.49 -22.89 -40.29
CA ARG A 260 26.67 -24.35 -40.34
C ARG A 260 25.58 -25.08 -41.14
N CYS A 261 24.60 -24.37 -41.70
CA CYS A 261 23.43 -24.93 -42.38
C CYS A 261 22.61 -25.90 -41.52
N GLU A 262 22.68 -25.78 -40.18
CA GLU A 262 21.97 -26.64 -39.23
C GLU A 262 20.51 -26.19 -39.04
N ILE A 263 20.20 -24.94 -39.40
CA ILE A 263 18.86 -24.36 -39.45
C ILE A 263 18.70 -23.53 -40.74
N LYS A 264 17.45 -23.35 -41.21
CA LYS A 264 17.09 -22.58 -42.41
C LYS A 264 16.40 -21.27 -42.08
#